data_AF-C1A9J8-F1
#
_entry.id   AF-C1A9J8-F1
#
_cell.length_a   1.000
_cell.length_b   1.000
_cell.length_c   1.000
_cell.angle_alpha   90.00
_cell.angle_beta   90.00
_cell.angle_gamma   90.00
#
_symmetry.space_group_name_H-M   'P 1'
#
loop_
_entity.id
_entity.type
_entity.pdbx_description
1 polymer ?
#
loop_
_entity_poly.entity_id
_entity_poly.type
_entity_poly.pdbx_seq_one_letter_code
_entity_poly.pdbx_strand_id
1 'polypeptide(L)'
;MTIRDARFFGASCGQIMNDSDIFPQYQPPDWSPLQKALAAVFGTAASEAAAAFWFVGFVEGPVDVGELRVYEHSVTRRQLALDRDGSAYRWLNEVGGYVRVDEESALIEALL
;
A
#
# COMPACT_ATOMS: atom_id res chain seq x y z
N MET A 1 0.98 61.39 32.00
CA MET A 1 2.18 60.61 31.65
C MET A 1 1.88 59.17 32.02
N THR A 2 1.62 58.34 31.02
CA THR A 2 0.72 57.18 31.14
C THR A 2 1.43 55.92 30.58
N ILE A 3 1.61 54.95 31.47
CA ILE A 3 1.43 53.48 31.35
C ILE A 3 2.27 52.64 30.37
N ARG A 4 2.64 51.47 30.92
CA ARG A 4 3.37 50.27 30.47
C ARG A 4 2.79 49.52 29.23
N ASP A 5 3.68 48.70 28.66
CA ASP A 5 3.51 47.26 28.32
C ASP A 5 3.61 46.76 26.85
N ALA A 6 4.45 45.73 26.74
CA ALA A 6 4.65 44.65 25.75
C ALA A 6 4.38 44.86 24.25
N ARG A 7 5.44 44.83 23.42
CA ARG A 7 5.46 44.17 22.10
C ARG A 7 6.89 43.74 21.69
N PHE A 8 6.94 42.65 20.91
CA PHE A 8 8.04 42.17 20.05
C PHE A 8 9.08 41.19 20.65
N PHE A 9 8.73 39.91 20.67
CA PHE A 9 9.60 38.86 20.11
C PHE A 9 9.06 38.61 18.69
N GLY A 10 9.83 38.61 17.60
CA GLY A 10 11.19 38.14 17.43
C GLY A 10 11.13 36.94 16.48
N ALA A 11 11.95 36.98 15.43
CA ALA A 11 12.17 35.96 14.40
C ALA A 11 11.23 35.95 13.18
N SER A 12 11.64 36.73 12.17
CA SER A 12 11.53 36.33 10.78
C SER A 12 12.22 34.98 10.57
N CYS A 13 11.46 33.96 10.18
CA CYS A 13 11.97 32.87 9.35
C CYS A 13 10.93 32.64 8.26
N GLY A 14 11.01 33.47 7.22
CA GLY A 14 10.25 33.26 6.00
C GLY A 14 10.85 32.08 5.25
N GLN A 15 10.39 30.88 5.57
CA GLN A 15 10.52 29.73 4.70
C GLN A 15 9.10 29.32 4.35
N ILE A 16 8.69 29.72 3.14
CA ILE A 16 7.46 29.25 2.51
C ILE A 16 7.69 27.75 2.29
N MET A 17 7.28 26.92 3.24
CA MET A 17 7.19 25.49 3.03
C MET A 17 6.15 25.31 1.93
N ASN A 18 6.55 24.75 0.79
CA ASN A 18 5.59 24.29 -0.21
C ASN A 18 4.67 23.28 0.49
N ASP A 19 3.42 23.67 0.72
CA ASP A 19 2.34 22.89 1.36
C ASP A 19 1.85 21.73 0.45
N SER A 20 2.74 21.20 -0.38
CA SER A 20 2.47 20.16 -1.38
C SER A 20 3.17 18.84 -1.06
N ASP A 21 4.04 18.81 -0.05
CA ASP A 21 4.84 17.64 0.34
C ASP A 21 4.34 16.93 1.62
N ILE A 22 3.24 17.40 2.22
CA ILE A 22 2.76 16.89 3.52
C ILE A 22 1.85 15.65 3.38
N PHE A 23 1.24 15.45 2.21
CA PHE A 23 0.41 14.28 1.93
C PHE A 23 0.85 13.63 0.62
N PRO A 24 1.17 12.32 0.61
CA PRO A 24 1.38 11.62 -0.65
C PRO A 24 0.15 11.84 -1.53
N GLN A 25 0.36 12.09 -2.83
CA GLN A 25 -0.75 12.26 -3.76
C GLN A 25 -1.67 11.05 -3.64
N TYR A 26 -2.95 11.29 -3.37
CA TYR A 26 -3.94 10.23 -3.23
C TYR A 26 -4.01 9.46 -4.55
N GLN A 27 -3.45 8.25 -4.56
CA GLN A 27 -3.59 7.33 -5.67
C GLN A 27 -4.74 6.37 -5.34
N PRO A 28 -5.81 6.31 -6.16
CA PRO A 28 -6.87 5.37 -5.92
C PRO A 28 -6.30 3.94 -5.95
N PRO A 29 -6.79 3.05 -5.07
CA PRO A 29 -6.33 1.67 -5.01
C PRO A 29 -6.53 0.98 -6.37
N ASP A 30 -5.44 0.42 -6.91
CA ASP A 30 -5.49 -0.37 -8.13
C ASP A 30 -5.94 -1.80 -7.77
N TRP A 31 -7.19 -2.12 -8.05
CA TRP A 31 -7.76 -3.45 -7.78
C TRP A 31 -7.51 -4.47 -8.89
N SER A 32 -6.99 -4.03 -10.04
CA SER A 32 -6.83 -4.86 -11.23
C SER A 32 -5.94 -6.08 -10.96
N PRO A 33 -4.80 -5.96 -10.25
CA PRO A 33 -3.95 -7.13 -9.98
C PRO A 33 -4.62 -8.17 -9.10
N LEU A 34 -5.35 -7.74 -8.06
CA LEU A 34 -6.10 -8.64 -7.20
C LEU A 34 -7.21 -9.36 -7.97
N GLN A 35 -7.97 -8.64 -8.80
CA GLN A 35 -9.01 -9.23 -9.64
C GLN A 35 -8.43 -10.23 -10.64
N LYS A 36 -7.29 -9.92 -11.26
CA LYS A 36 -6.57 -10.85 -12.17
C LYS A 36 -6.12 -12.11 -11.43
N ALA A 37 -5.50 -11.97 -10.25
CA ALA A 37 -5.02 -13.10 -9.46
C ALA A 37 -6.19 -14.03 -9.06
N LEU A 38 -7.27 -13.46 -8.54
CA LEU A 38 -8.48 -14.20 -8.19
C LEU A 38 -9.11 -14.90 -9.39
N ALA A 39 -9.22 -14.20 -10.53
CA ALA A 39 -9.77 -14.78 -11.74
C ALA A 39 -8.89 -15.89 -12.33
N ALA A 40 -7.57 -15.77 -12.21
CA ALA A 40 -6.62 -16.76 -12.70
C ALA A 40 -6.69 -18.07 -11.90
N VAL A 41 -6.85 -17.98 -10.58
CA VAL A 41 -6.84 -19.17 -9.69
C VAL A 41 -8.23 -19.78 -9.51
N PHE A 42 -9.27 -18.96 -9.29
CA PHE A 42 -10.61 -19.44 -8.94
C PHE A 42 -11.65 -19.24 -10.07
N GLY A 43 -11.22 -18.73 -11.22
CA GLY A 43 -12.08 -18.41 -12.36
C GLY A 43 -12.71 -17.02 -12.29
N THR A 44 -13.19 -16.52 -13.42
CA THR A 44 -13.61 -15.11 -13.60
C THR A 44 -14.66 -14.64 -12.59
N ALA A 45 -15.57 -15.50 -12.13
CA ALA A 45 -16.57 -15.13 -11.13
C ALA A 45 -15.95 -14.71 -9.78
N ALA A 46 -14.74 -15.18 -9.46
CA ALA A 46 -14.04 -14.84 -8.22
C ALA A 46 -13.47 -13.42 -8.20
N SER A 47 -13.45 -12.69 -9.32
CA SER A 47 -13.01 -11.29 -9.33
C SER A 47 -13.81 -10.40 -8.38
N GLU A 48 -15.08 -10.73 -8.14
CA GLU A 48 -15.95 -10.02 -7.20
C GLU A 48 -15.49 -10.18 -5.73
N ALA A 49 -14.77 -11.26 -5.41
CA ALA A 49 -14.22 -11.49 -4.08
C ALA A 49 -13.14 -10.47 -3.71
N ALA A 50 -12.63 -9.68 -4.67
CA ALA A 50 -11.77 -8.53 -4.39
C ALA A 50 -12.43 -7.54 -3.41
N ALA A 51 -13.77 -7.47 -3.37
CA ALA A 51 -14.51 -6.63 -2.43
C ALA A 51 -14.31 -7.03 -0.95
N ALA A 52 -13.79 -8.23 -0.67
CA ALA A 52 -13.44 -8.67 0.67
C ALA A 52 -12.07 -8.18 1.14
N PHE A 53 -11.33 -7.44 0.30
CA PHE A 53 -9.99 -6.95 0.60
C PHE A 53 -9.96 -5.43 0.74
N TRP A 54 -9.02 -4.94 1.55
CA TRP A 54 -8.66 -3.53 1.64
C TRP A 54 -7.28 -3.33 1.03
N PHE A 55 -7.11 -2.25 0.26
CA PHE A 55 -5.80 -1.85 -0.18
C PHE A 55 -5.07 -1.16 0.96
N VAL A 56 -3.89 -1.68 1.30
CA VAL A 56 -3.06 -1.19 2.40
C VAL A 56 -2.07 -0.13 1.90
N GLY A 57 -1.47 -0.36 0.74
CA GLY A 57 -0.47 0.53 0.18
C GLY A 57 0.48 -0.18 -0.76
N PHE A 58 1.58 0.51 -1.06
CA PHE A 58 2.64 0.02 -1.93
C PHE A 58 3.89 -0.32 -1.13
N VAL A 59 4.64 -1.32 -1.59
CA VAL A 59 5.93 -1.73 -1.02
C VAL A 59 6.95 -2.00 -2.12
N GLU A 60 8.23 -1.85 -1.81
CA GLU A 60 9.32 -2.18 -2.73
C GLU A 60 9.41 -3.70 -2.92
N GLY A 61 9.25 -4.16 -4.17
CA GLY A 61 9.45 -5.56 -4.55
C GLY A 61 10.85 -5.81 -5.12
N PRO A 62 11.06 -6.98 -5.74
CA PRO A 62 12.31 -7.28 -6.45
C PRO A 62 12.67 -6.23 -7.50
N VAL A 63 13.96 -6.02 -7.73
CA VAL A 63 14.48 -4.99 -8.66
C VAL A 63 13.91 -5.10 -10.08
N ASP A 64 13.66 -6.33 -10.54
CA ASP A 64 13.12 -6.66 -11.86
C ASP A 64 11.58 -6.52 -11.95
N VAL A 65 10.91 -6.49 -10.80
CA VAL A 65 9.44 -6.42 -10.68
C VAL A 65 8.98 -4.99 -10.37
N GLY A 66 9.73 -4.28 -9.53
CA GLY A 66 9.39 -2.97 -9.03
C GLY A 66 8.41 -3.01 -7.86
N GLU A 67 7.47 -2.06 -7.83
CA GLU A 67 6.54 -1.84 -6.73
C GLU A 67 5.42 -2.90 -6.66
N LEU A 68 5.15 -3.40 -5.46
CA LEU A 68 4.06 -4.33 -5.17
C LEU A 68 2.91 -3.62 -4.48
N ARG A 69 1.68 -4.09 -4.75
CA ARG A 69 0.44 -3.66 -4.10
C ARG A 69 0.11 -4.62 -2.98
N VAL A 70 -0.10 -4.09 -1.77
CA VAL A 70 -0.47 -4.88 -0.60
C VAL A 70 -1.97 -4.77 -0.37
N TYR A 71 -2.62 -5.91 -0.31
CA TYR A 71 -4.02 -6.05 0.05
C TYR A 71 -4.14 -6.82 1.35
N GLU A 72 -5.12 -6.49 2.18
CA GLU A 72 -5.43 -7.22 3.41
C GLU A 72 -6.87 -7.73 3.35
N HIS A 73 -7.05 -9.02 3.61
CA HIS A 73 -8.39 -9.60 3.65
C HIS A 73 -9.12 -9.16 4.93
N SER A 74 -10.36 -8.69 4.78
CA SER A 74 -11.13 -8.03 5.84
C SER A 74 -11.35 -8.89 7.09
N VAL A 75 -11.51 -10.20 6.91
CA VAL A 75 -11.87 -11.13 8.00
C VAL A 75 -10.63 -11.77 8.62
N THR A 76 -9.76 -12.33 7.79
CA THR A 76 -8.58 -13.08 8.23
C THR A 76 -7.41 -12.16 8.60
N ARG A 77 -7.47 -10.88 8.21
CA ARG A 77 -6.41 -9.87 8.39
C ARG A 77 -5.08 -10.28 7.76
N ARG A 78 -5.11 -11.25 6.83
CA ARG A 78 -3.92 -11.72 6.13
C ARG A 78 -3.61 -10.83 4.96
N GLN A 79 -2.33 -10.59 4.77
CA GLN A 79 -1.82 -9.71 3.73
C GLN A 79 -1.36 -10.49 2.52
N LEU A 80 -1.58 -9.90 1.36
CA LEU A 80 -1.19 -10.41 0.05
C LEU A 80 -0.51 -9.28 -0.71
N ALA A 81 0.75 -9.49 -1.10
CA ALA A 81 1.48 -8.56 -1.95
C ALA A 81 1.47 -9.06 -3.40
N LEU A 82 1.02 -8.23 -4.34
CA LEU A 82 0.93 -8.56 -5.76
C LEU A 82 1.71 -7.56 -6.61
N ASP A 83 2.32 -8.02 -7.70
CA ASP A 83 2.81 -7.13 -8.76
C ASP A 83 1.65 -6.58 -9.62
N ARG A 84 1.96 -5.77 -10.63
CA ARG A 84 0.96 -5.20 -11.56
C ARG A 84 0.20 -6.24 -12.39
N ASP A 85 0.77 -7.44 -12.53
CA ASP A 85 0.27 -8.52 -13.38
C ASP A 85 -0.55 -9.54 -12.56
N GLY A 86 -0.48 -9.45 -11.23
CA GLY A 86 -1.22 -10.30 -10.30
C GLY A 86 -0.39 -11.45 -9.72
N SER A 87 0.92 -11.49 -9.98
CA SER A 87 1.79 -12.51 -9.37
C SER A 87 1.96 -12.23 -7.88
N ALA A 88 1.95 -13.27 -7.06
CA ALA A 88 2.01 -13.15 -5.61
C ALA A 88 3.44 -13.16 -5.06
N TYR A 89 3.66 -12.36 -4.02
CA TYR A 89 4.94 -12.23 -3.33
C TYR A 89 4.77 -12.29 -1.82
N ARG A 90 5.79 -12.78 -1.14
CA ARG A 90 5.86 -12.85 0.32
C ARG A 90 7.17 -12.31 0.83
N TRP A 91 7.11 -11.55 1.92
CA TRP A 91 8.29 -11.13 2.65
C TRP A 91 8.94 -12.34 3.34
N LEU A 92 10.22 -12.60 3.04
CA LEU A 92 11.02 -13.62 3.70
C LEU A 92 12.17 -12.95 4.46
N ASN A 93 12.24 -13.18 5.77
CA ASN A 93 13.25 -12.56 6.63
C ASN A 93 14.67 -13.03 6.30
N GLU A 94 14.80 -14.26 5.78
CA GLU A 94 16.05 -14.88 5.39
C GLU A 94 16.73 -14.15 4.23
N VAL A 95 15.93 -13.59 3.32
CA VAL A 95 16.40 -12.84 2.15
C VAL A 95 16.30 -11.33 2.40
N GLY A 96 15.54 -10.91 3.43
CA GLY A 96 15.29 -9.51 3.73
C GLY A 96 14.53 -8.80 2.60
N GLY A 97 13.63 -9.52 1.92
CA GLY A 97 12.97 -9.03 0.72
C GLY A 97 11.73 -9.84 0.35
N TYR A 98 10.98 -9.31 -0.62
CA TYR A 98 9.87 -10.03 -1.24
C TYR A 98 10.36 -11.06 -2.23
N VAL A 99 9.83 -12.28 -2.14
CA VAL A 99 10.11 -13.37 -3.07
C VAL A 99 8.79 -13.82 -3.70
N ARG A 100 8.83 -14.12 -5.00
CA ARG A 100 7.66 -14.65 -5.71
C ARG A 100 7.25 -16.00 -5.11
N VAL A 101 5.95 -16.17 -4.92
CA VAL A 101 5.34 -17.41 -4.43
C VAL A 101 4.25 -17.88 -5.39
N ASP A 102 3.82 -19.11 -5.20
CA ASP A 102 2.68 -19.69 -5.90
C ASP A 102 1.40 -18.90 -5.61
N GLU A 103 0.70 -18.48 -6.66
CA GLU A 103 -0.47 -17.61 -6.57
C GLU A 103 -1.65 -18.32 -5.87
N GLU A 104 -1.85 -19.60 -6.16
CA GLU A 104 -2.94 -20.41 -5.57
C GLU A 104 -2.77 -20.52 -4.05
N SER A 105 -1.58 -20.94 -3.60
CA SER A 105 -1.26 -21.07 -2.18
C SER A 105 -1.37 -19.74 -1.45
N ALA A 106 -0.85 -18.65 -2.05
CA ALA A 106 -0.91 -17.33 -1.44
C ALA A 106 -2.35 -16.82 -1.27
N LEU A 107 -3.21 -17.05 -2.27
CA LEU A 107 -4.62 -16.66 -2.21
C LEU A 107 -5.42 -17.53 -1.24
N ILE A 108 -5.24 -18.85 -1.27
CA ILE A 108 -5.89 -19.76 -0.31
C ILE A 108 -5.48 -19.38 1.11
N GLU A 109 -4.19 -19.14 1.34
CA GLU A 109 -3.73 -18.69 2.65
C GLU A 109 -4.33 -17.35 3.04
N ALA A 110 -4.49 -16.38 2.14
CA ALA A 110 -5.13 -15.11 2.48
C ALA A 110 -6.61 -15.26 2.88
N LEU A 111 -7.31 -16.27 2.34
CA LEU A 111 -8.74 -16.50 2.55
C LEU A 111 -9.08 -17.38 3.76
N LEU A 112 -8.11 -18.13 4.31
CA LEU A 112 -8.25 -19.00 5.49
C LEU A 112 -7.85 -18.31 6.81
#